data_AF-A0A7S3II82-F1
#
_entry.id   AF-A0A7S3II82-F1
#
_cell.length_a   1.000
_cell.length_b   1.000
_cell.length_c   1.000
_cell.angle_alpha   90.00
_cell.angle_beta   90.00
_cell.angle_gamma   90.00
#
_symmetry.space_group_name_H-M   'P 1'
#
loop_
_entity.id
_entity.type
_entity.pdbx_description
1 polymer ?
#
loop_
_entity_poly.entity_id
_entity_poly.type
_entity_poly.pdbx_seq_one_letter_code
_entity_poly.pdbx_strand_id
1 'polypeptide(L)'
;MARGSQGNDSLVTESLLLRLTECESLAEIRVISLRNQQLTGCLKTLARCENLTIAYLQGNFIQEKDLMYLQGFSNLKKIDLSDNSISNLPPAKVFQGLTQLKFLYLHNNNINNWNDIQSLVNLP
;
A
#
# COMPACT_ATOMS: atom_id res chain seq x y z
N MET A 1 -11.47 27.19 -5.75
CA MET A 1 -12.78 26.49 -5.73
C MET A 1 -12.54 25.09 -5.21
N ALA A 2 -12.98 24.82 -3.98
CA ALA A 2 -12.82 23.53 -3.33
C ALA A 2 -13.67 22.49 -4.06
N ARG A 3 -13.02 21.53 -4.74
CA ARG A 3 -13.70 20.32 -5.18
C ARG A 3 -13.91 19.47 -3.93
N GLY A 4 -15.12 19.51 -3.40
CA GLY A 4 -15.58 18.52 -2.45
C GLY A 4 -15.41 17.14 -3.07
N SER A 5 -14.51 16.36 -2.50
CA SER A 5 -14.33 14.95 -2.83
C SER A 5 -15.61 14.23 -2.40
N GLN A 6 -16.50 14.00 -3.36
CA GLN A 6 -17.56 13.02 -3.21
C GLN A 6 -16.91 11.70 -2.81
N GLY A 7 -17.33 11.17 -1.67
CA GLY A 7 -17.00 9.82 -1.22
C GLY A 7 -17.69 8.80 -2.10
N ASN A 8 -17.12 8.53 -3.27
CA ASN A 8 -17.38 7.30 -4.00
C ASN A 8 -16.41 6.25 -3.45
N ASP A 9 -16.96 5.15 -2.95
CA ASP A 9 -16.26 4.00 -2.39
C ASP A 9 -15.17 3.46 -3.32
N SER A 10 -13.94 3.97 -3.22
CA SER A 10 -12.73 3.35 -3.76
C SER A 10 -12.10 2.35 -2.77
N LEU A 11 -12.92 1.90 -1.81
CA LEU A 11 -12.58 0.86 -0.83
C LEU A 11 -12.39 -0.47 -1.55
N VAL A 12 -11.15 -0.95 -1.55
CA VAL A 12 -10.84 -2.30 -1.98
C VAL A 12 -11.37 -3.27 -0.92
N THR A 13 -12.49 -3.94 -1.19
CA THR A 13 -13.05 -4.98 -0.34
C THR A 13 -12.46 -6.35 -0.68
N GLU A 14 -12.60 -7.30 0.25
CA GLU A 14 -12.20 -8.69 0.01
C GLU A 14 -12.94 -9.30 -1.19
N SER A 15 -14.26 -9.14 -1.25
CA SER A 15 -15.07 -9.65 -2.38
C SER A 15 -14.65 -9.03 -3.71
N LEU A 16 -14.21 -7.77 -3.72
CA LEU A 16 -13.64 -7.15 -4.91
C LEU A 16 -12.32 -7.80 -5.30
N LEU A 17 -11.41 -8.02 -4.34
CA LEU A 17 -10.12 -8.66 -4.59
C LEU A 17 -10.29 -10.06 -5.18
N LEU A 18 -11.10 -10.90 -4.54
CA LEU A 18 -11.37 -12.27 -5.00
C LEU A 18 -11.92 -12.29 -6.42
N ARG A 19 -12.84 -11.37 -6.74
CA ARG A 19 -13.40 -11.23 -8.09
C ARG A 19 -12.37 -10.77 -9.12
N LEU A 20 -11.48 -9.84 -8.77
CA LEU A 20 -10.46 -9.32 -9.70
C LEU A 20 -9.32 -10.30 -9.92
N THR A 21 -9.03 -11.16 -8.94
CA THR A 21 -7.94 -12.14 -9.04
C THR A 21 -8.42 -13.53 -9.45
N GLU A 22 -9.74 -13.74 -9.56
CA GLU A 22 -10.37 -15.05 -9.77
C GLU A 22 -9.92 -16.08 -8.72
N CYS A 23 -9.69 -15.62 -7.49
CA CYS A 23 -9.31 -16.47 -6.36
C CYS A 23 -10.52 -16.78 -5.48
N GLU A 24 -10.52 -17.93 -4.83
CA GLU A 24 -11.54 -18.29 -3.85
C GLU A 24 -11.17 -17.80 -2.44
N SER A 25 -9.88 -17.54 -2.20
CA SER A 25 -9.35 -17.04 -0.93
C SER A 25 -8.27 -15.98 -1.08
N LEU A 26 -8.18 -15.05 -0.12
CA LEU A 26 -7.09 -14.07 -0.04
C LEU A 26 -5.72 -14.74 0.13
N ALA A 27 -5.68 -15.96 0.66
CA ALA A 27 -4.47 -16.74 0.82
C ALA A 27 -3.86 -17.16 -0.54
N GLU A 28 -4.61 -17.13 -1.63
CA GLU A 28 -4.11 -17.49 -2.96
C GLU A 28 -3.42 -16.32 -3.67
N ILE A 29 -3.70 -15.08 -3.24
CA ILE A 29 -3.21 -13.87 -3.89
C ILE A 29 -1.71 -13.68 -3.57
N ARG A 30 -0.87 -13.93 -4.58
CA ARG A 30 0.59 -13.74 -4.49
C ARG A 30 1.09 -12.46 -5.15
N VAL A 31 0.42 -12.02 -6.21
CA VAL A 31 0.77 -10.83 -6.99
C VAL A 31 -0.51 -10.09 -7.29
N ILE A 32 -0.51 -8.78 -7.07
CA ILE A 32 -1.66 -7.95 -7.42
C ILE A 32 -1.26 -6.65 -8.09
N SER A 33 -2.06 -6.22 -9.07
CA SER A 33 -1.93 -4.94 -9.74
C SER A 33 -3.22 -4.16 -9.66
N LEU A 34 -3.18 -3.02 -8.96
CA LEU A 34 -4.29 -2.08 -8.79
C LEU A 34 -3.86 -0.67 -9.19
N ARG A 35 -3.06 -0.57 -10.25
CA ARG A 35 -2.49 0.70 -10.74
C ARG A 35 -3.57 1.61 -11.32
N ASN A 36 -3.46 2.91 -11.10
CA ASN A 36 -4.34 3.92 -11.71
C ASN A 36 -5.84 3.68 -11.45
N GLN A 37 -6.20 3.23 -10.24
CA GLN A 37 -7.57 2.86 -9.87
C GLN A 37 -8.23 3.89 -8.93
N GLN A 38 -7.61 5.05 -8.69
CA GLN A 38 -8.14 6.10 -7.82
C GLN A 38 -8.42 5.60 -6.38
N LEU A 39 -7.62 4.64 -5.91
CA LEU A 39 -7.87 3.93 -4.65
C LEU A 39 -7.44 4.74 -3.43
N THR A 40 -8.18 4.57 -2.33
CA THR A 40 -7.75 4.94 -0.98
C THR A 40 -7.99 3.76 -0.02
N GLY A 41 -7.23 3.65 1.06
CA GLY A 41 -7.46 2.62 2.09
C GLY A 41 -7.24 1.16 1.68
N CYS A 42 -6.74 0.89 0.46
CA CYS A 42 -6.61 -0.47 -0.05
C CYS A 42 -5.62 -1.35 0.73
N LEU A 43 -4.62 -0.73 1.38
CA LEU A 43 -3.61 -1.44 2.17
C LEU A 43 -4.22 -2.24 3.32
N LYS A 44 -5.35 -1.78 3.89
CA LYS A 44 -6.05 -2.49 4.97
C LYS A 44 -6.48 -3.89 4.56
N THR A 45 -7.08 -4.01 3.39
CA THR A 45 -7.59 -5.30 2.89
C THR A 45 -6.45 -6.13 2.31
N LEU A 46 -5.52 -5.50 1.59
CA LEU A 46 -4.35 -6.19 1.03
C LEU A 46 -3.46 -6.80 2.11
N ALA A 47 -3.36 -6.19 3.28
CA ALA A 47 -2.59 -6.73 4.42
C ALA A 47 -3.13 -8.07 4.93
N ARG A 48 -4.35 -8.47 4.54
CA ARG A 48 -4.95 -9.78 4.86
C ARG A 48 -4.55 -10.87 3.84
N CYS A 49 -3.90 -10.50 2.74
CA CYS A 49 -3.39 -11.46 1.75
C CYS A 49 -2.02 -11.97 2.25
N GLU A 50 -2.04 -12.98 3.13
CA GLU A 50 -0.85 -13.46 3.86
C GLU A 50 0.29 -13.92 2.92
N ASN A 51 -0.05 -14.38 1.71
CA ASN A 51 0.92 -14.85 0.71
C ASN A 51 1.30 -13.78 -0.33
N LEU A 52 0.90 -12.52 -0.13
CA LEU A 52 1.19 -11.46 -1.08
C LEU A 52 2.70 -11.14 -1.10
N THR A 53 3.29 -11.24 -2.28
CA THR A 53 4.72 -11.02 -2.52
C THR A 53 5.02 -9.77 -3.33
N ILE A 54 4.10 -9.38 -4.23
CA ILE A 54 4.28 -8.22 -5.11
C ILE A 54 2.97 -7.44 -5.17
N ALA A 55 3.03 -6.14 -4.86
CA ALA A 55 1.90 -5.24 -4.96
C ALA A 55 2.26 -4.03 -5.84
N TYR A 56 1.46 -3.80 -6.88
CA TYR A 56 1.56 -2.61 -7.72
C TYR A 56 0.40 -1.67 -7.44
N LEU A 57 0.68 -0.55 -6.78
CA LEU A 57 -0.32 0.40 -6.28
C LEU A 57 -0.05 1.82 -6.78
N GLN A 58 0.79 1.99 -7.80
CA GLN A 58 1.10 3.31 -8.33
C GLN A 58 -0.11 4.02 -8.96
N GLY A 59 -0.12 5.34 -8.91
CA GLY A 59 -1.17 6.17 -9.53
C GLY A 59 -2.51 6.11 -8.79
N ASN A 60 -2.49 5.97 -7.47
CA ASN A 60 -3.67 5.96 -6.62
C ASN A 60 -3.71 7.19 -5.69
N PHE A 61 -4.63 7.20 -4.74
CA PHE A 61 -4.78 8.26 -3.74
C PHE A 61 -4.43 7.75 -2.33
N ILE A 62 -3.42 6.88 -2.22
CA ILE A 62 -2.90 6.38 -0.94
C ILE A 62 -2.24 7.55 -0.20
N GLN A 63 -2.56 7.68 1.09
CA GLN A 63 -2.09 8.74 1.98
C GLN A 63 -1.30 8.16 3.15
N GLU A 64 -0.63 9.02 3.93
CA GLU A 64 0.14 8.61 5.11
C GLU A 64 -0.67 7.80 6.12
N LYS A 65 -1.96 8.11 6.26
CA LYS A 65 -2.89 7.39 7.14
C LYS A 65 -3.14 5.94 6.72
N ASP A 66 -2.81 5.53 5.51
CA ASP A 66 -3.00 4.16 5.03
C ASP A 66 -1.78 3.29 5.32
N LEU A 67 -0.62 3.91 5.56
CA LEU A 67 0.66 3.21 5.66
C LEU A 67 0.80 2.36 6.92
N MET A 68 -0.02 2.57 7.97
CA MET A 68 0.04 1.75 9.18
C MET A 68 -0.27 0.27 8.92
N TYR A 69 -0.98 -0.05 7.83
CA TYR A 69 -1.26 -1.42 7.44
C TYR A 69 -0.06 -2.15 6.82
N LEU A 70 1.03 -1.44 6.51
CA LEU A 70 2.27 -2.05 5.99
C LEU A 70 2.86 -3.11 6.94
N GLN A 71 2.59 -3.01 8.24
CA GLN A 71 3.05 -3.97 9.24
C GLN A 71 2.52 -5.41 9.01
N GLY A 72 1.42 -5.59 8.26
CA GLY A 72 0.81 -6.89 8.00
C GLY A 72 1.45 -7.68 6.84
N PHE A 73 2.36 -7.08 6.08
CA PHE A 73 2.87 -7.66 4.84
C PHE A 73 4.19 -8.45 5.01
N SER A 74 4.16 -9.51 5.81
CA SER A 74 5.33 -10.33 6.16
C SER A 74 6.02 -11.06 5.01
N ASN A 75 5.30 -11.31 3.90
CA ASN A 75 5.82 -11.99 2.72
C ASN A 75 6.13 -11.06 1.54
N LEU A 76 5.92 -9.75 1.71
CA LEU A 76 6.01 -8.79 0.61
C LEU A 76 7.47 -8.51 0.26
N LYS A 77 7.79 -8.73 -1.01
CA LYS A 77 9.13 -8.52 -1.59
C LYS A 77 9.20 -7.22 -2.38
N LYS A 78 8.08 -6.78 -2.94
CA LYS A 78 8.00 -5.55 -3.72
C LYS A 78 6.68 -4.84 -3.47
N ILE A 79 6.76 -3.55 -3.20
CA ILE A 79 5.61 -2.65 -3.24
C ILE A 79 5.95 -1.38 -4.02
N ASP A 80 5.06 -1.03 -4.93
CA ASP A 80 5.14 0.21 -5.69
C ASP A 80 4.03 1.16 -5.23
N LEU A 81 4.42 2.18 -4.46
CA LEU A 81 3.57 3.26 -3.95
C LEU A 81 3.88 4.59 -4.66
N SER A 82 4.55 4.56 -5.80
CA SER A 82 4.84 5.77 -6.56
C SER A 82 3.57 6.45 -7.07
N ASP A 83 3.63 7.74 -7.40
CA ASP A 83 2.49 8.49 -7.94
C ASP A 83 1.24 8.39 -7.01
N ASN A 84 1.43 8.64 -5.72
CA ASN A 84 0.37 8.66 -4.70
C ASN A 84 0.38 10.01 -3.95
N SER A 85 -0.36 10.10 -2.84
CA SER A 85 -0.52 11.33 -2.05
C SER A 85 0.12 11.24 -0.66
N ILE A 86 1.19 10.44 -0.51
CA ILE A 86 1.89 10.25 0.77
C ILE A 86 2.67 11.53 1.11
N SER A 87 2.35 12.16 2.23
CA SER A 87 3.06 13.36 2.70
C SER A 87 4.08 13.07 3.82
N ASN A 88 3.77 12.09 4.66
CA ASN A 88 4.62 11.66 5.76
C ASN A 88 4.79 10.14 5.80
N LEU A 89 5.94 9.68 6.29
CA LEU A 89 6.15 8.24 6.57
C LEU A 89 5.80 7.93 8.03
N PRO A 90 5.23 6.75 8.31
CA PRO A 90 4.95 6.33 9.67
C PRO A 90 6.25 6.03 10.44
N PRO A 91 6.19 5.89 11.77
CA PRO A 91 7.35 5.49 12.56
C PRO A 91 7.91 4.14 12.12
N ALA A 92 9.22 3.92 12.31
CA ALA A 92 9.96 2.72 11.88
C ALA A 92 9.28 1.38 12.26
N LYS A 93 8.58 1.33 13.40
CA LYS A 93 7.84 0.14 13.85
C LYS A 93 6.83 -0.39 12.82
N VAL A 94 6.26 0.47 11.99
CA VAL A 94 5.30 0.05 10.95
C VAL A 94 5.98 -0.75 9.84
N PHE A 95 7.25 -0.48 9.58
CA PHE A 95 8.04 -1.18 8.55
C PHE A 95 8.66 -2.49 9.06
N GLN A 96 8.67 -2.75 10.38
CA GLN A 96 9.26 -3.97 10.96
C GLN A 96 8.61 -5.27 10.47
N GLY A 97 7.34 -5.22 10.04
CA GLY A 97 6.65 -6.36 9.45
C GLY A 97 7.16 -6.74 8.06
N LEU A 98 7.85 -5.84 7.35
CA LEU A 98 8.29 -6.02 5.97
C LEU A 98 9.62 -6.80 5.88
N THR A 99 9.71 -7.94 6.55
CA THR A 99 10.96 -8.70 6.74
C THR A 99 11.56 -9.31 5.47
N GLN A 100 10.79 -9.37 4.38
CA GLN A 100 11.23 -9.91 3.08
C GLN A 100 11.30 -8.86 1.97
N LEU A 101 11.12 -7.58 2.30
CA LEU A 101 11.08 -6.51 1.32
C LEU A 101 12.42 -6.37 0.61
N LYS A 102 12.37 -6.08 -0.69
CA LYS A 102 13.54 -5.83 -1.53
C LYS A 102 13.41 -4.55 -2.32
N PHE A 103 12.18 -4.16 -2.63
CA PHE A 103 11.88 -3.00 -3.45
C PHE A 103 10.72 -2.21 -2.88
N LEU A 104 10.99 -0.96 -2.51
CA LEU A 104 10.01 0.03 -2.10
C LEU A 104 10.14 1.25 -3.02
N TYR A 105 9.10 1.53 -3.79
CA TYR A 105 9.04 2.72 -4.64
C TYR A 105 8.12 3.76 -4.01
N LEU A 106 8.66 4.96 -3.76
CA LEU A 106 7.95 6.08 -3.13
C LEU A 106 8.07 7.39 -3.93
N HIS A 107 8.72 7.37 -5.10
CA HIS A 107 8.88 8.58 -5.92
C HIS A 107 7.52 9.14 -6.36
N ASN A 108 7.49 10.43 -6.71
CA ASN A 108 6.25 11.15 -7.08
C ASN A 108 5.16 11.07 -6.00
N ASN A 109 5.57 11.23 -4.75
CA ASN A 109 4.70 11.51 -3.61
C ASN A 109 5.02 12.92 -3.08
N ASN A 110 4.34 13.34 -2.00
CA ASN A 110 4.51 14.64 -1.36
C ASN A 110 5.44 14.60 -0.14
N ILE A 111 6.36 13.63 -0.09
CA ILE A 111 7.30 13.45 1.03
C ILE A 111 8.32 14.59 1.03
N ASN A 112 8.15 15.54 1.95
CA ASN A 112 9.02 16.72 2.07
C ASN A 112 9.72 16.82 3.44
N ASN A 113 9.35 15.98 4.40
CA ASN A 113 9.95 15.93 5.73
C ASN A 113 11.10 14.92 5.77
N TRP A 114 12.35 15.41 5.77
CA TRP A 114 13.54 14.56 5.81
C TRP A 114 13.69 13.73 7.08
N ASN A 115 13.05 14.13 8.19
CA ASN A 115 13.08 13.36 9.43
C ASN A 115 12.37 12.01 9.28
N ASP A 116 11.41 11.91 8.36
CA ASP A 116 10.63 10.70 8.12
C ASP A 116 11.48 9.59 7.48
N ILE A 117 12.58 9.93 6.80
CA ILE A 117 13.48 8.95 6.16
C ILE A 117 14.12 8.03 7.19
N GLN A 118 14.26 8.46 8.44
CA GLN A 118 14.76 7.62 9.55
C GLN A 118 13.88 6.39 9.78
N SER A 119 12.61 6.44 9.37
CA SER A 119 11.70 5.29 9.45
C SER A 119 12.11 4.12 8.52
N LEU A 120 12.86 4.40 7.46
CA LEU A 120 13.24 3.44 6.43
C LEU A 120 14.60 2.77 6.69
N VAL A 121 15.37 3.26 7.67
CA VAL A 121 16.78 2.87 7.91
C VAL A 121 16.95 1.37 8.24
N ASN A 122 15.90 0.71 8.72
CA ASN A 122 15.93 -0.69 9.14
C ASN A 122 15.16 -1.63 8.18
N LEU A 123 14.84 -1.18 6.96
CA LEU A 123 14.32 -2.09 5.94
C LEU A 123 15.42 -3.08 5.50
N PRO A 124 15.07 -4.36 5.24
CA PRO A 124 16.02 -5.41 4.86
C PRO A 124 16.63 -5.21 3.47
#